data_AF-A0A8T4MJC9-F1
#
_entry.id   AF-A0A8T4MJC9-F1
#
_cell.length_a   1.000
_cell.length_b   1.000
_cell.length_c   1.000
_cell.angle_alpha   90.00
_cell.angle_beta   90.00
_cell.angle_gamma   90.00
#
_symmetry.space_group_name_H-M   'P 1'
#
loop_
_entity.id
_entity.type
_entity.pdbx_description
1 polymer ?
#
loop_
_entity_poly.entity_id
_entity_poly.type
_entity_poly.pdbx_seq_one_letter_code
_entity_poly.pdbx_strand_id
1 'polypeptide(L)'
;MGYPCTDLISAAVLLSNPGITREEFVELLNQTHSTVITSVPEKAPWEFQKSKKRYLKHEDDYLHKGLHGLASYVLSLETTDDFEIKNKLTKDKFGIPIRSPWLSVIGRKYKGEWISPSYEVSYVTETVASEEVKEIEHIDRGSIVVGEILTDIYGLSLIGFVEEVLSEEVVDEHLPEDDFGEYSCLTKSKIKIRKFMQIGKRQSFGSLERLLKFFPQFNPEFMYNFSLQEGRLKAPLGAQGLYKWIQKDGKYYLHPETINKIPAGGCYTLGGYSNLVATAEAIKQKAWKILSYKGDIHIPQFLHDFPDSRKIYENAVKDAQLSISAKLQGMTNTELLRYRMLPPNAI
;
A
#
# COMPACT_ATOMS: atom_id res chain seq x y z
N MET A 1 7.70 3.80 -20.25
CA MET A 1 8.63 4.12 -19.14
C MET A 1 8.36 3.08 -18.06
N GLY A 2 9.33 2.20 -17.75
CA GLY A 2 9.16 1.08 -16.82
C GLY A 2 9.21 1.50 -15.35
N TYR A 3 8.30 0.93 -14.55
CA TYR A 3 8.16 1.15 -13.11
C TYR A 3 9.09 0.21 -12.30
N PRO A 4 9.36 0.51 -11.02
CA PRO A 4 10.40 -0.18 -10.26
C PRO A 4 10.13 -1.67 -10.09
N CYS A 5 11.20 -2.48 -9.96
CA CYS A 5 11.10 -3.88 -9.52
C CYS A 5 10.73 -3.99 -8.02
N THR A 6 10.33 -2.90 -7.36
CA THR A 6 9.89 -2.88 -5.96
C THR A 6 8.67 -3.76 -5.74
N ASP A 7 7.75 -3.79 -6.71
CA ASP A 7 6.58 -4.67 -6.73
C ASP A 7 6.96 -6.17 -6.65
N LEU A 8 8.19 -6.52 -7.05
CA LEU A 8 8.69 -7.90 -7.03
C LEU A 8 9.43 -8.25 -5.74
N ILE A 9 9.80 -7.26 -4.90
CA ILE A 9 10.65 -7.49 -3.73
C ILE A 9 10.04 -8.54 -2.80
N SER A 10 8.78 -8.37 -2.39
CA SER A 10 8.13 -9.30 -1.46
C SER A 10 8.04 -10.72 -2.02
N ALA A 11 7.75 -10.85 -3.31
CA ALA A 11 7.69 -12.15 -3.97
C ALA A 11 9.08 -12.77 -4.14
N ALA A 12 10.09 -11.96 -4.45
CA ALA A 12 11.47 -12.37 -4.62
C ALA A 12 12.09 -12.84 -3.29
N VAL A 13 11.75 -12.17 -2.18
CA VAL A 13 12.15 -12.61 -0.84
C VAL A 13 11.60 -14.01 -0.54
N LEU A 14 10.31 -14.26 -0.81
CA LEU A 14 9.70 -15.57 -0.62
C LEU A 14 10.21 -16.63 -1.60
N LEU A 15 10.58 -16.23 -2.82
CA LEU A 15 11.18 -17.15 -3.80
C LEU A 15 12.57 -17.61 -3.34
N SER A 16 13.40 -16.68 -2.88
CA SER A 16 14.77 -16.96 -2.44
C SER A 16 14.84 -17.64 -1.06
N ASN A 17 13.82 -17.44 -0.23
CA ASN A 17 13.80 -17.90 1.16
C ASN A 17 12.46 -18.60 1.46
N PRO A 18 12.20 -19.78 0.87
CA PRO A 18 10.98 -20.52 1.13
C PRO A 18 10.95 -21.01 2.60
N GLY A 19 9.86 -20.73 3.30
CA GLY A 19 9.64 -21.23 4.66
C GLY A 19 10.21 -20.35 5.77
N ILE A 20 10.18 -19.04 5.57
CA ILE A 20 10.57 -18.04 6.57
C ILE A 20 9.40 -17.66 7.48
N THR A 21 9.69 -17.36 8.74
CA THR A 21 8.75 -16.76 9.69
C THR A 21 8.43 -15.31 9.31
N ARG A 22 7.39 -14.72 9.92
CA ARG A 22 7.04 -13.31 9.69
C ARG A 22 8.14 -12.34 10.15
N GLU A 23 8.85 -12.67 11.24
CA GLU A 23 9.96 -11.88 11.75
C GLU A 23 11.15 -11.91 10.78
N GLU A 24 11.52 -13.10 10.30
CA GLU A 24 12.54 -13.27 9.25
C GLU A 24 12.13 -12.56 7.95
N PHE A 25 10.84 -12.60 7.59
CA PHE A 25 10.34 -11.89 6.41
C PHE A 25 10.50 -10.37 6.56
N VAL A 26 10.14 -9.80 7.70
CA VAL A 26 10.39 -8.38 7.98
C VAL A 26 11.87 -8.05 7.92
N GLU A 27 12.74 -8.90 8.47
CA GLU A 27 14.18 -8.70 8.45
C GLU A 27 14.74 -8.68 7.02
N LEU A 28 14.36 -9.66 6.19
CA LEU A 28 14.76 -9.76 4.80
C LEU A 28 14.24 -8.58 3.97
N LEU A 29 13.00 -8.14 4.21
CA LEU A 29 12.47 -6.91 3.59
C LEU A 29 13.33 -5.70 3.99
N ASN A 30 13.70 -5.55 5.27
CA ASN A 30 14.55 -4.47 5.76
C ASN A 30 15.98 -4.47 5.22
N GLN A 31 16.44 -5.56 4.62
CA GLN A 31 17.72 -5.59 3.93
C GLN A 31 17.64 -4.97 2.53
N THR A 32 16.42 -4.78 1.98
CA THR A 32 16.23 -4.23 0.65
C THR A 32 16.18 -2.71 0.62
N HIS A 33 16.59 -2.14 -0.51
CA HIS A 33 16.51 -0.70 -0.73
C HIS A 33 16.24 -0.42 -2.21
N SER A 34 15.18 0.34 -2.50
CA SER A 34 14.98 0.93 -3.81
C SER A 34 15.47 2.37 -3.85
N THR A 35 15.98 2.79 -5.01
CA THR A 35 16.43 4.16 -5.21
C THR A 35 15.90 4.69 -6.54
N VAL A 36 15.83 6.02 -6.68
CA VAL A 36 15.57 6.64 -7.99
C VAL A 36 16.90 6.91 -8.64
N ILE A 37 17.17 6.25 -9.77
CA ILE A 37 18.32 6.56 -10.60
C ILE A 37 17.87 7.59 -11.64
N THR A 38 18.39 8.81 -11.52
CA THR A 38 18.37 9.78 -12.63
C THR A 38 19.67 9.66 -13.40
N SER A 39 19.59 9.28 -14.67
CA SER A 39 20.74 9.25 -15.58
C SER A 39 21.36 10.65 -15.66
N VAL A 40 22.66 10.76 -15.37
CA VAL A 40 23.45 11.98 -15.67
C VAL A 40 24.13 11.73 -17.01
N PRO A 41 23.83 12.47 -18.08
CA PRO A 41 24.33 12.19 -19.43
C PRO A 41 25.86 12.22 -19.57
N GLU A 42 26.55 12.95 -18.71
CA GLU A 42 27.98 13.29 -18.85
C GLU A 42 28.90 12.47 -17.95
N LYS A 43 28.38 11.51 -17.18
CA LYS A 43 29.19 10.68 -16.29
C LYS A 43 29.06 9.22 -16.66
N ALA A 44 30.06 8.43 -16.27
CA ALA A 44 30.00 6.99 -16.39
C ALA A 44 28.69 6.47 -15.75
N PRO A 45 28.06 5.40 -16.30
CA PRO A 45 26.74 4.91 -15.89
C PRO A 45 26.68 4.33 -14.45
N TRP A 46 27.60 4.70 -13.57
CA TRP A 46 27.61 4.39 -12.15
C TRP A 46 27.73 5.64 -11.26
N GLU A 47 28.06 6.82 -11.80
CA GLU A 47 28.11 8.08 -11.06
C GLU A 47 26.76 8.81 -11.13
N PHE A 48 25.80 8.39 -10.31
CA PHE A 48 24.47 8.98 -10.28
C PHE A 48 24.30 9.92 -9.08
N GLN A 49 23.70 11.09 -9.32
CA GLN A 49 23.18 11.91 -8.24
C GLN A 49 21.86 11.32 -7.76
N LYS A 50 21.69 11.20 -6.42
CA LYS A 50 20.39 11.00 -5.79
C LYS A 50 19.41 12.03 -6.34
N SER A 51 18.39 11.60 -7.09
CA SER A 51 17.36 12.54 -7.53
C SER A 51 16.67 13.14 -6.31
N LYS A 52 16.49 14.46 -6.29
CA LYS A 52 15.73 15.16 -5.22
C LYS A 52 14.21 14.92 -5.31
N LYS A 53 13.73 14.04 -6.21
CA LYS A 53 12.29 13.86 -6.46
C LYS A 53 11.62 13.06 -5.31
N ARG A 54 10.60 13.68 -4.70
CA ARG A 54 9.82 13.17 -3.55
C ARG A 54 9.06 11.86 -3.81
N TYR A 55 8.73 11.55 -5.06
CA TYR A 55 7.68 10.59 -5.41
C TYR A 55 7.93 9.12 -5.01
N LEU A 56 9.18 8.70 -4.78
CA LEU A 56 9.51 7.28 -4.51
C LEU A 56 10.02 7.01 -3.08
N LYS A 57 10.09 8.03 -2.20
CA LYS A 57 10.36 7.81 -0.77
C LYS A 57 9.25 6.97 -0.11
N HIS A 58 8.05 7.00 -0.69
CA HIS A 58 6.86 6.32 -0.17
C HIS A 58 6.89 4.79 -0.36
N GLU A 59 7.54 4.27 -1.41
CA GLU A 59 7.50 2.83 -1.73
C GLU A 59 8.32 1.99 -0.76
N ASP A 60 9.57 2.40 -0.55
CA ASP A 60 10.44 1.88 0.50
C ASP A 60 9.71 1.93 1.85
N ASP A 61 9.14 3.09 2.20
CA ASP A 61 8.45 3.27 3.48
C ASP A 61 7.35 2.22 3.73
N TYR A 62 6.74 1.62 2.71
CA TYR A 62 5.74 0.56 2.92
C TYR A 62 6.33 -0.78 3.35
N LEU A 63 7.50 -1.17 2.83
CA LEU A 63 8.16 -2.44 3.16
C LEU A 63 8.78 -2.43 4.56
N HIS A 64 9.17 -1.25 5.05
CA HIS A 64 10.00 -1.09 6.25
C HIS A 64 9.20 -0.60 7.47
N LYS A 65 7.95 -1.05 7.60
CA LYS A 65 7.01 -0.73 8.70
C LYS A 65 6.87 -1.88 9.72
N GLY A 66 7.81 -2.80 9.74
CA GLY A 66 7.78 -3.96 10.64
C GLY A 66 6.55 -4.85 10.41
N LEU A 67 6.05 -5.48 11.47
CA LEU A 67 4.90 -6.40 11.39
C LEU A 67 3.61 -5.72 10.88
N HIS A 68 3.37 -4.45 11.21
CA HIS A 68 2.22 -3.73 10.64
C HIS A 68 2.35 -3.53 9.13
N GLY A 69 3.56 -3.23 8.64
CA GLY A 69 3.85 -3.14 7.21
C GLY A 69 3.67 -4.47 6.51
N LEU A 70 4.22 -5.53 7.09
CA LEU A 70 4.07 -6.88 6.58
C LEU A 70 2.58 -7.26 6.46
N ALA A 71 1.81 -7.10 7.54
CA ALA A 71 0.40 -7.47 7.56
C ALA A 71 -0.46 -6.63 6.60
N SER A 72 -0.48 -5.31 6.81
CA SER A 72 -1.43 -4.41 6.10
C SER A 72 -1.03 -4.13 4.65
N TYR A 73 0.27 -4.11 4.36
CA TYR A 73 0.77 -3.74 3.05
C TYR A 73 1.26 -4.93 2.28
N VAL A 74 2.19 -5.74 2.80
CA VAL A 74 2.79 -6.81 1.99
C VAL A 74 1.82 -7.97 1.77
N LEU A 75 1.26 -8.50 2.87
CA LEU A 75 0.38 -9.67 2.86
C LEU A 75 -1.09 -9.33 2.61
N SER A 76 -1.46 -8.04 2.73
CA SER A 76 -2.86 -7.56 2.66
C SER A 76 -3.81 -8.33 3.58
N LEU A 77 -3.39 -8.56 4.82
CA LEU A 77 -4.23 -9.21 5.82
C LEU A 77 -5.40 -8.31 6.19
N GLU A 78 -6.57 -8.93 6.34
CA GLU A 78 -7.75 -8.30 6.89
C GLU A 78 -7.56 -8.01 8.39
N THR A 79 -8.27 -6.99 8.86
CA THR A 79 -8.40 -6.73 10.28
C THR A 79 -9.27 -7.80 10.94
N THR A 80 -9.02 -8.09 12.21
CA THR A 80 -9.86 -9.04 12.96
C THR A 80 -11.18 -8.39 13.38
N ASP A 81 -12.25 -9.19 13.44
CA ASP A 81 -13.56 -8.72 13.94
C ASP A 81 -13.45 -8.11 15.33
N ASP A 82 -12.65 -8.71 16.22
CA ASP A 82 -12.42 -8.21 17.58
C ASP A 82 -11.77 -6.83 17.57
N PHE A 83 -10.79 -6.60 16.69
CA PHE A 83 -10.19 -5.29 16.53
C PHE A 83 -11.21 -4.28 16.00
N GLU A 84 -11.99 -4.64 14.98
CA GLU A 84 -13.02 -3.78 14.42
C GLU A 84 -14.08 -3.41 15.47
N ILE A 85 -14.56 -4.38 16.25
CA ILE A 85 -15.53 -4.17 17.34
C ILE A 85 -14.96 -3.22 18.39
N LYS A 86 -13.73 -3.45 18.87
CA LYS A 86 -13.10 -2.55 19.85
C LYS A 86 -12.79 -1.17 19.29
N ASN A 87 -12.61 -1.07 17.98
CA ASN A 87 -12.32 0.18 17.29
C ASN A 87 -13.57 0.83 16.67
N LYS A 88 -14.78 0.36 17.01
CA LYS A 88 -16.04 0.99 16.56
C LYS A 88 -16.13 2.42 17.09
N LEU A 89 -16.77 3.27 16.28
CA LEU A 89 -17.05 4.65 16.63
C LEU A 89 -17.85 4.70 17.93
N THR A 90 -17.29 5.38 18.92
CA THR A 90 -18.02 5.74 20.14
C THR A 90 -18.66 7.10 19.94
N LYS A 91 -19.72 7.43 20.68
CA LYS A 91 -20.29 8.78 20.67
C LYS A 91 -19.78 9.54 21.88
N ASP A 92 -19.55 10.84 21.72
CA ASP A 92 -19.24 11.72 22.84
C ASP A 92 -20.49 12.07 23.66
N LYS A 93 -20.31 12.93 24.67
CA LYS A 93 -21.40 13.44 25.51
C LYS A 93 -22.48 14.23 24.75
N PHE A 94 -22.19 14.66 23.52
CA PHE A 94 -23.10 15.38 22.64
C PHE A 94 -23.75 14.45 21.60
N GLY A 95 -23.46 13.15 21.63
CA GLY A 95 -23.97 12.18 20.65
C GLY A 95 -23.20 12.18 19.33
N ILE A 96 -22.08 12.89 19.23
CA ILE A 96 -21.25 13.01 18.03
C ILE A 96 -20.32 11.79 17.93
N PRO A 97 -20.25 11.11 16.78
CA PRO A 97 -19.29 10.03 16.57
C PRO A 97 -17.85 10.53 16.76
N ILE A 98 -17.16 9.99 17.76
CA ILE A 98 -15.73 10.17 17.99
C ILE A 98 -14.98 9.19 17.11
N ARG A 99 -14.08 9.73 16.28
CA ARG A 99 -13.15 8.90 15.53
C ARG A 99 -12.25 8.11 16.48
N SER A 100 -12.28 6.79 16.36
CA SER A 100 -11.41 5.91 17.13
C SER A 100 -9.92 6.25 16.90
N PRO A 101 -9.04 5.98 17.89
CA PRO A 101 -7.61 6.20 17.73
C PRO A 101 -7.10 5.59 16.43
N TRP A 102 -6.24 6.30 15.71
CA TRP A 102 -5.62 5.78 14.50
C TRP A 102 -4.10 5.73 14.64
N LEU A 103 -3.53 4.63 14.15
CA LEU A 103 -2.11 4.37 14.16
C LEU A 103 -1.50 4.73 12.81
N SER A 104 -0.42 5.51 12.84
CA SER A 104 0.51 5.68 11.73
C SER A 104 1.83 5.00 12.08
N VAL A 105 2.29 4.10 11.21
CA VAL A 105 3.58 3.42 11.34
C VAL A 105 4.54 4.04 10.34
N ILE A 106 5.70 4.48 10.81
CA ILE A 106 6.66 5.27 10.05
C ILE A 106 7.98 4.51 10.02
N GLY A 107 8.41 4.08 8.82
CA GLY A 107 9.71 3.46 8.62
C GLY A 107 10.85 4.42 8.98
N ARG A 108 11.94 3.89 9.53
CA ARG A 108 13.06 4.72 10.01
C ARG A 108 14.39 4.21 9.49
N LYS A 109 15.27 5.16 9.13
CA LYS A 109 16.67 4.90 8.82
C LYS A 109 17.61 5.54 9.82
N TYR A 110 18.68 4.84 10.16
CA TYR A 110 19.84 5.39 10.89
C TYR A 110 21.11 4.96 10.18
N LYS A 111 21.99 5.92 9.86
CA LYS A 111 23.24 5.68 9.10
C LYS A 111 23.08 4.89 7.78
N GLY A 112 21.92 5.00 7.14
CA GLY A 112 21.60 4.32 5.88
C GLY A 112 20.93 2.95 6.03
N GLU A 113 20.87 2.42 7.25
CA GLU A 113 20.23 1.13 7.55
C GLU A 113 18.82 1.33 8.08
N TRP A 114 17.91 0.42 7.72
CA TRP A 114 16.57 0.39 8.27
C TRP A 114 16.62 -0.10 9.72
N ILE A 115 15.97 0.65 10.60
CA ILE A 115 15.82 0.32 12.02
C ILE A 115 14.34 0.15 12.36
N SER A 116 14.05 -0.31 13.56
CA SER A 116 12.68 -0.44 14.06
C SER A 116 11.85 0.83 13.80
N PRO A 117 10.63 0.69 13.26
CA PRO A 117 9.80 1.83 12.90
C PRO A 117 9.39 2.62 14.14
N SER A 118 9.05 3.89 13.95
CA SER A 118 8.33 4.67 14.95
C SER A 118 6.83 4.59 14.73
N TYR A 119 6.10 4.81 15.81
CA TYR A 119 4.65 4.75 15.82
C TYR A 119 4.10 6.10 16.25
N GLU A 120 3.03 6.53 15.62
CA GLU A 120 2.30 7.73 15.98
C GLU A 120 0.83 7.39 16.12
N VAL A 121 0.28 7.61 17.30
CA VAL A 121 -1.15 7.44 17.54
C VAL A 121 -1.77 8.82 17.63
N SER A 122 -2.82 9.04 16.87
CA SER A 122 -3.65 10.23 17.01
C SER A 122 -5.05 9.82 17.44
N TYR A 123 -5.63 10.59 18.35
CA TYR A 123 -6.91 10.28 18.98
C TYR A 123 -7.58 11.55 19.48
N VAL A 124 -8.91 11.55 19.50
CA VAL A 124 -9.70 12.66 20.04
C VAL A 124 -9.65 12.60 21.57
N THR A 125 -9.35 13.72 22.21
CA THR A 125 -9.37 13.85 23.68
C THR A 125 -10.61 14.53 24.20
N GLU A 126 -11.12 15.49 23.45
CA GLU A 126 -12.32 16.23 23.82
C GLU A 126 -13.04 16.70 22.57
N THR A 127 -14.35 16.89 22.72
CA THR A 127 -15.18 17.57 21.74
C THR A 127 -15.67 18.85 22.40
N VAL A 128 -15.46 19.98 21.73
CA VAL A 128 -15.92 21.29 22.19
C VAL A 128 -17.11 21.70 21.34
N ALA A 129 -18.15 22.18 22.00
CA ALA A 129 -19.29 22.78 21.34
C ALA A 129 -19.17 24.30 21.43
N SER A 130 -19.42 24.99 20.33
CA SER A 130 -19.53 26.45 20.29
C SER A 130 -20.72 26.86 19.44
N GLU A 131 -21.38 27.94 19.82
CA GLU A 131 -22.46 28.52 19.01
C GLU A 131 -21.87 29.54 18.03
N GLU A 132 -22.38 29.54 16.81
CA GLU A 132 -22.05 30.54 15.80
C GLU A 132 -23.29 30.90 15.00
N VAL A 133 -23.41 32.16 14.62
CA VAL A 133 -24.39 32.59 13.62
C VAL A 133 -23.66 32.68 12.29
N LYS A 134 -24.11 31.89 11.31
CA LYS A 134 -23.53 31.83 9.97
C LYS A 134 -24.58 32.17 8.93
N GLU A 135 -24.15 32.84 7.87
CA GLU A 135 -24.93 33.07 6.67
C GLU A 135 -24.48 32.05 5.61
N ILE A 136 -25.42 31.31 5.03
CA ILE A 136 -25.15 30.34 3.98
C ILE A 136 -26.05 30.57 2.77
N GLU A 137 -25.48 30.39 1.59
CA GLU A 137 -26.20 30.40 0.32
C GLU A 137 -26.33 28.95 -0.16
N HIS A 138 -27.54 28.56 -0.56
CA HIS A 138 -27.82 27.21 -1.04
C HIS A 138 -28.88 27.27 -2.14
N ILE A 139 -28.77 26.34 -3.08
CA ILE A 139 -29.72 26.20 -4.20
C ILE A 139 -30.87 25.33 -3.69
N ASP A 140 -32.07 25.88 -3.70
CA ASP A 140 -33.23 25.32 -3.05
C ASP A 140 -33.70 24.02 -3.74
N ARG A 141 -33.74 22.94 -2.96
CA ARG A 141 -34.62 21.77 -3.15
C ARG A 141 -35.43 21.47 -1.85
N GLY A 142 -35.42 22.41 -0.89
CA GLY A 142 -36.06 22.38 0.43
C GLY A 142 -35.40 23.36 1.42
N SER A 143 -36.21 24.05 2.24
CA SER A 143 -35.74 24.95 3.31
C SER A 143 -34.84 24.23 4.32
N ILE A 144 -33.83 24.93 4.84
CA ILE A 144 -32.97 24.42 5.92
C ILE A 144 -33.81 24.10 7.15
N VAL A 145 -33.62 22.91 7.72
CA VAL A 145 -34.45 22.44 8.85
C VAL A 145 -33.65 22.50 10.16
N VAL A 146 -34.31 22.94 11.25
CA VAL A 146 -33.74 22.82 12.59
C VAL A 146 -33.42 21.34 12.89
N GLY A 147 -32.20 21.08 13.34
CA GLY A 147 -31.66 19.73 13.56
C GLY A 147 -30.91 19.14 12.37
N GLU A 148 -30.90 19.82 11.22
CA GLU A 148 -30.11 19.42 10.06
C GLU A 148 -28.61 19.49 10.36
N ILE A 149 -27.87 18.50 9.84
CA ILE A 149 -26.40 18.44 9.96
C ILE A 149 -25.80 19.18 8.77
N LEU A 150 -25.06 20.25 9.05
CA LEU A 150 -24.26 20.94 8.05
C LEU A 150 -22.84 20.36 8.06
N THR A 151 -22.55 19.55 7.04
CA THR A 151 -21.17 19.15 6.72
C THR A 151 -20.63 20.06 5.63
N ASP A 152 -19.93 21.13 5.99
CA ASP A 152 -19.22 21.92 4.99
C ASP A 152 -18.10 21.07 4.36
N ILE A 153 -18.23 20.84 3.06
CA ILE A 153 -17.30 20.07 2.22
C ILE A 153 -16.05 20.92 1.97
N TYR A 154 -15.19 21.08 2.97
CA TYR A 154 -13.78 21.46 2.80
C TYR A 154 -12.93 20.82 3.92
N GLY A 155 -12.72 19.52 3.82
CA GLY A 155 -11.49 18.86 4.27
C GLY A 155 -11.20 18.70 5.77
N LEU A 156 -11.95 19.26 6.72
CA LEU A 156 -11.63 19.12 8.16
C LEU A 156 -12.87 19.09 9.08
N SER A 157 -13.09 17.94 9.73
CA SER A 157 -13.48 17.72 11.15
C SER A 157 -14.47 18.65 11.87
N LEU A 158 -15.35 19.36 11.15
CA LEU A 158 -16.39 20.21 11.71
C LEU A 158 -17.76 19.61 11.36
N ILE A 159 -18.54 19.32 12.41
CA ILE A 159 -19.95 18.92 12.30
C ILE A 159 -20.74 20.04 12.97
N GLY A 160 -21.67 20.66 12.24
CA GLY A 160 -22.59 21.67 12.78
C GLY A 160 -24.02 21.16 12.77
N PHE A 161 -24.80 21.50 13.79
CA PHE A 161 -26.25 21.27 13.79
C PHE A 161 -26.95 22.62 13.76
N VAL A 162 -27.97 22.75 12.90
CA VAL A 162 -28.84 23.93 12.89
C VAL A 162 -29.67 23.92 14.16
N GLU A 163 -29.45 24.92 15.02
CA GLU A 163 -30.28 25.13 16.21
C GLU A 163 -31.51 25.98 15.88
N GLU A 164 -31.33 26.96 15.01
CA GLU A 164 -32.34 27.95 14.69
C GLU A 164 -32.10 28.53 13.29
N VAL A 165 -33.18 28.74 12.54
CA VAL A 165 -33.17 29.54 11.31
C VAL A 165 -33.64 30.93 11.68
N LEU A 166 -32.73 31.91 11.62
CA LEU A 166 -32.97 33.28 12.05
C LEU A 166 -33.64 34.10 10.96
N SER A 167 -33.24 33.88 9.71
CA SER A 167 -33.87 34.47 8.54
C SER A 167 -33.58 33.63 7.30
N GLU A 168 -34.47 33.73 6.33
CA GLU A 168 -34.35 33.10 5.02
C GLU A 168 -34.86 34.10 3.98
N GLU A 169 -34.03 34.37 2.98
CA GLU A 169 -34.31 35.34 1.91
C GLU A 169 -34.01 34.70 0.57
N VAL A 170 -34.97 34.78 -0.35
CA VAL A 170 -34.76 34.36 -1.74
C VAL A 170 -33.98 35.45 -2.46
N VAL A 171 -32.76 35.12 -2.89
CA VAL A 171 -31.82 36.04 -3.56
C VAL A 171 -32.01 36.02 -5.07
N ASP A 172 -32.33 34.85 -5.62
CA ASP A 172 -32.63 34.69 -7.05
C ASP A 172 -33.76 33.69 -7.24
N GLU A 173 -34.89 34.14 -7.77
CA GLU A 173 -36.08 33.31 -8.00
C GLU A 173 -35.99 32.46 -9.28
N HIS A 174 -35.05 32.78 -10.20
CA HIS A 174 -35.02 32.20 -11.54
C HIS A 174 -33.60 31.79 -11.93
N LEU A 175 -33.02 30.84 -11.19
CA LEU A 175 -31.82 30.17 -11.69
C LEU A 175 -32.16 29.45 -13.01
N PRO A 176 -31.29 29.54 -14.03
CA PRO A 176 -31.51 28.85 -15.30
C PRO A 176 -31.72 27.35 -15.04
N GLU A 177 -32.68 26.75 -15.75
CA GLU A 177 -33.03 25.33 -15.61
C GLU A 177 -31.76 24.48 -15.53
N ASP A 178 -31.62 23.74 -14.43
CA ASP A 178 -30.67 22.64 -14.40
C ASP A 178 -31.17 21.53 -15.34
N ASP A 179 -30.29 20.60 -15.73
CA ASP A 179 -30.62 19.49 -16.64
C ASP A 179 -31.77 18.57 -16.13
N PHE A 180 -32.36 18.86 -14.95
CA PHE A 180 -33.41 18.07 -14.31
C PHE A 180 -34.79 18.75 -14.30
N GLY A 181 -34.94 19.97 -14.84
CA GLY A 181 -36.25 20.54 -15.20
C GLY A 181 -37.14 21.00 -14.04
N GLU A 182 -36.57 21.27 -12.86
CA GLU A 182 -37.26 21.92 -11.75
C GLU A 182 -36.68 23.33 -11.53
N TYR A 183 -37.55 24.34 -11.36
CA TYR A 183 -37.12 25.67 -10.95
C TYR A 183 -36.46 25.59 -9.57
N SER A 184 -35.20 26.02 -9.47
CA SER A 184 -34.51 26.19 -8.21
C SER A 184 -34.31 27.69 -7.95
N CYS A 185 -34.50 28.12 -6.71
CA CYS A 185 -34.16 29.47 -6.28
C CYS A 185 -32.85 29.45 -5.49
N LEU A 186 -32.10 30.54 -5.53
CA LEU A 186 -30.97 30.74 -4.65
C LEU A 186 -31.49 31.34 -3.35
N THR A 187 -31.36 30.59 -2.26
CA THR A 187 -31.81 31.03 -0.94
C THR A 187 -30.61 31.32 -0.05
N LYS A 188 -30.68 32.46 0.63
CA LYS A 188 -29.71 32.88 1.61
C LYS A 188 -30.32 32.83 3.00
N SER A 189 -29.73 31.99 3.84
CA SER A 189 -30.25 31.75 5.19
C SER A 189 -29.22 32.15 6.22
N LYS A 190 -29.70 32.91 7.20
CA LYS A 190 -28.95 33.22 8.42
C LYS A 190 -29.38 32.23 9.48
N ILE A 191 -28.46 31.41 9.93
CA ILE A 191 -28.73 30.29 10.81
C ILE A 191 -27.85 30.36 12.05
N LYS A 192 -28.42 29.98 13.18
CA LYS A 192 -27.67 29.70 14.40
C LYS A 192 -27.30 28.23 14.40
N ILE A 193 -26.00 27.95 14.50
CA ILE A 193 -25.47 26.60 14.45
C ILE A 193 -24.70 26.28 15.74
N ARG A 194 -24.89 25.07 16.25
CA ARG A 194 -24.01 24.47 17.26
C ARG A 194 -22.91 23.72 16.54
N LYS A 195 -21.71 24.29 16.55
CA LYS A 195 -20.51 23.68 15.97
C LYS A 195 -19.86 22.74 16.97
N PHE A 196 -19.44 21.58 16.47
CA PHE A 196 -18.65 20.62 17.22
C PHE A 196 -17.25 20.53 16.62
N MET A 197 -16.24 20.79 17.45
CA MET A 197 -14.83 20.65 17.11
C MET A 197 -14.22 19.53 17.94
N GLN A 198 -13.67 18.51 17.26
CA GLN A 198 -12.92 17.45 17.91
C GLN A 198 -11.46 17.87 18.09
N ILE A 199 -11.03 18.02 19.33
CA ILE A 199 -9.64 18.32 19.68
C ILE A 199 -8.93 16.99 19.85
N GLY A 200 -7.93 16.75 19.00
CA GLY A 200 -7.11 15.56 19.02
C GLY A 200 -5.74 15.79 19.66
N LYS A 201 -5.19 14.73 20.24
CA LYS A 201 -3.77 14.64 20.57
C LYS A 201 -3.08 13.66 19.64
N ARG A 202 -1.77 13.87 19.51
CA ARG A 202 -0.86 13.01 18.79
C ARG A 202 0.26 12.60 19.74
N GLN A 203 0.54 11.30 19.81
CA GLN A 203 1.56 10.75 20.67
C GLN A 203 2.48 9.83 19.86
N SER A 204 3.79 10.07 19.96
CA SER A 204 4.80 9.31 19.24
C SER A 204 5.51 8.31 20.15
N PHE A 205 5.79 7.12 19.62
CA PHE A 205 6.46 6.02 20.31
C PHE A 205 7.66 5.54 19.49
N GLY A 206 8.80 5.36 20.15
CA GLY A 206 10.04 4.89 19.53
C GLY A 206 10.15 3.37 19.37
N SER A 207 9.21 2.59 19.93
CA SER A 207 9.20 1.12 19.85
C SER A 207 7.78 0.57 19.94
N LEU A 208 7.58 -0.66 19.45
CA LEU A 208 6.30 -1.36 19.52
C LEU A 208 5.92 -1.63 20.99
N GLU A 209 6.86 -2.10 21.80
CA GLU A 209 6.64 -2.34 23.24
C GLU A 209 6.07 -1.10 23.95
N ARG A 210 6.64 0.09 23.68
CA ARG A 210 6.14 1.34 24.25
C ARG A 210 4.77 1.70 23.73
N LEU A 211 4.49 1.49 22.44
CA LEU A 211 3.15 1.68 21.88
C LEU A 211 2.13 0.80 22.61
N LEU A 212 2.41 -0.51 22.72
CA LEU A 212 1.47 -1.49 23.27
C LEU A 212 1.19 -1.29 24.78
N LYS A 213 2.11 -0.65 25.50
CA LYS A 213 1.87 -0.25 26.90
C LYS A 213 0.72 0.77 27.04
N PHE A 214 0.58 1.68 26.08
CA PHE A 214 -0.44 2.75 26.12
C PHE A 214 -1.66 2.42 25.25
N PHE A 215 -1.44 1.73 24.14
CA PHE A 215 -2.45 1.39 23.15
C PHE A 215 -2.34 -0.11 22.77
N PRO A 216 -2.72 -1.03 23.68
CA PRO A 216 -2.60 -2.48 23.44
C PRO A 216 -3.46 -2.97 22.27
N GLN A 217 -4.51 -2.24 21.89
CA GLN A 217 -5.32 -2.54 20.71
C GLN A 217 -4.55 -2.44 19.39
N PHE A 218 -3.37 -1.81 19.39
CA PHE A 218 -2.51 -1.75 18.22
C PHE A 218 -1.47 -2.87 18.18
N ASN A 219 -1.65 -3.96 18.92
CA ASN A 219 -0.84 -5.15 18.76
C ASN A 219 -1.11 -5.76 17.37
N PRO A 220 -0.11 -5.96 16.49
CA PRO A 220 -0.31 -6.61 15.19
C PRO A 220 -1.07 -7.93 15.26
N GLU A 221 -0.81 -8.76 16.28
CA GLU A 221 -1.47 -10.06 16.50
C GLU A 221 -2.96 -9.92 16.79
N PHE A 222 -3.33 -8.80 17.42
CA PHE A 222 -4.72 -8.50 17.72
C PHE A 222 -5.39 -7.81 16.52
N MET A 223 -4.67 -6.92 15.84
CA MET A 223 -5.20 -6.13 14.73
C MET A 223 -5.47 -6.96 13.48
N TYR A 224 -4.57 -7.86 13.11
CA TYR A 224 -4.58 -8.53 11.80
C TYR A 224 -4.71 -10.03 11.92
N ASN A 225 -5.38 -10.65 10.94
CA ASN A 225 -5.56 -12.10 10.93
C ASN A 225 -4.33 -12.84 10.37
N PHE A 226 -3.32 -13.05 11.22
CA PHE A 226 -2.15 -13.88 10.90
C PHE A 226 -2.44 -15.38 10.77
N SER A 227 -3.67 -15.84 11.05
CA SER A 227 -4.05 -17.24 10.87
C SER A 227 -4.44 -17.59 9.43
N LEU A 228 -4.54 -16.58 8.56
CA LEU A 228 -4.85 -16.76 7.14
C LEU A 228 -3.77 -17.61 6.46
N GLN A 229 -4.19 -18.74 5.87
CA GLN A 229 -3.28 -19.73 5.27
C GLN A 229 -2.77 -19.32 3.89
N GLU A 230 -3.46 -18.45 3.17
CA GLU A 230 -3.02 -17.98 1.85
C GLU A 230 -3.56 -16.60 1.54
N GLY A 231 -2.89 -15.89 0.64
CA GLY A 231 -3.33 -14.59 0.21
C GLY A 231 -2.58 -14.09 -1.02
N ARG A 232 -2.78 -12.81 -1.31
CA ARG A 232 -2.12 -12.12 -2.43
C ARG A 232 -1.15 -11.09 -1.87
N LEU A 233 0.03 -11.03 -2.47
CA LEU A 233 0.95 -9.94 -2.19
C LEU A 233 0.41 -8.67 -2.81
N LYS A 234 0.43 -7.57 -2.04
CA LYS A 234 0.07 -6.26 -2.58
C LYS A 234 1.22 -5.75 -3.43
N ALA A 235 0.88 -5.29 -4.62
CA ALA A 235 1.77 -4.52 -5.46
C ALA A 235 1.30 -3.04 -5.45
N PRO A 236 2.20 -2.07 -5.24
CA PRO A 236 1.86 -0.65 -5.29
C PRO A 236 1.16 -0.23 -6.59
N LEU A 237 1.52 -0.78 -7.77
CA LEU A 237 1.15 -0.18 -9.06
C LEU A 237 0.80 -1.21 -10.17
N GLY A 238 -0.28 -1.98 -9.98
CA GLY A 238 -0.95 -2.69 -11.08
C GLY A 238 -0.63 -4.18 -11.23
N ALA A 239 0.42 -4.70 -10.58
CA ALA A 239 0.66 -6.14 -10.46
C ALA A 239 -0.16 -6.81 -9.33
N GLN A 240 -1.18 -6.12 -8.81
CA GLN A 240 -1.96 -6.58 -7.67
C GLN A 240 -2.60 -7.92 -7.96
N GLY A 241 -2.31 -8.89 -7.09
CA GLY A 241 -2.91 -10.21 -7.15
C GLY A 241 -2.30 -11.19 -8.14
N LEU A 242 -1.21 -10.85 -8.83
CA LEU A 242 -0.43 -11.83 -9.61
C LEU A 242 0.38 -12.76 -8.70
N TYR A 243 0.98 -12.17 -7.66
CA TYR A 243 1.83 -12.89 -6.72
C TYR A 243 1.01 -13.31 -5.50
N LYS A 244 1.04 -14.61 -5.20
CA LYS A 244 0.34 -15.21 -4.08
C LYS A 244 1.33 -15.75 -3.06
N TRP A 245 0.94 -15.73 -1.80
CA TRP A 245 1.69 -16.32 -0.70
C TRP A 245 0.86 -17.42 -0.03
N ILE A 246 1.53 -18.39 0.57
CA ILE A 246 0.93 -19.43 1.41
C ILE A 246 1.69 -19.52 2.72
N GLN A 247 0.97 -19.65 3.82
CA GLN A 247 1.48 -19.92 5.15
C GLN A 247 1.29 -21.41 5.46
N LYS A 248 2.31 -22.05 6.04
CA LYS A 248 2.24 -23.39 6.64
C LYS A 248 3.04 -23.39 7.92
N ASP A 249 2.43 -23.80 9.03
CA ASP A 249 3.10 -23.92 10.34
C ASP A 249 3.84 -22.64 10.77
N GLY A 250 3.22 -21.47 10.57
CA GLY A 250 3.83 -20.18 10.91
C GLY A 250 4.88 -19.66 9.91
N LYS A 251 5.12 -20.37 8.81
CA LYS A 251 6.13 -20.04 7.80
C LYS A 251 5.49 -19.68 6.46
N TYR A 252 6.09 -18.71 5.76
CA TYR A 252 5.59 -18.16 4.51
C TYR A 252 6.38 -18.69 3.31
N TYR A 253 5.67 -18.92 2.22
CA TYR A 253 6.18 -19.39 0.94
C TYR A 253 5.53 -18.62 -0.20
N LEU A 254 6.23 -18.51 -1.32
CA LEU A 254 5.60 -18.08 -2.57
C LEU A 254 4.66 -19.21 -3.04
N HIS A 255 3.39 -18.89 -3.27
CA HIS A 255 2.41 -19.90 -3.68
C HIS A 255 2.74 -20.42 -5.09
N PRO A 256 2.77 -21.75 -5.33
CA PRO A 256 3.16 -22.31 -6.64
C PRO A 256 2.33 -21.81 -7.83
N GLU A 257 1.03 -21.57 -7.61
CA GLU A 257 0.13 -20.98 -8.62
C GLU A 257 0.62 -19.62 -9.15
N THR A 258 1.41 -18.87 -8.38
CA THR A 258 2.07 -17.64 -8.86
C THR A 258 2.87 -17.93 -10.12
N ILE A 259 3.71 -18.97 -10.08
CA ILE A 259 4.60 -19.34 -11.19
C ILE A 259 3.79 -19.74 -12.44
N ASN A 260 2.61 -20.33 -12.24
CA ASN A 260 1.73 -20.73 -13.35
C ASN A 260 0.98 -19.56 -14.00
N LYS A 261 0.85 -18.42 -13.30
CA LYS A 261 0.03 -17.28 -13.72
C LYS A 261 0.83 -16.09 -14.22
N ILE A 262 2.04 -15.89 -13.69
CA ILE A 262 2.90 -14.80 -14.14
C ILE A 262 3.41 -15.07 -15.56
N PRO A 263 3.62 -14.02 -16.37
CA PRO A 263 4.20 -14.20 -17.70
C PRO A 263 5.65 -14.71 -17.59
N ALA A 264 6.12 -15.41 -18.63
CA ALA A 264 7.47 -15.95 -18.68
C ALA A 264 8.57 -14.87 -18.50
N GLY A 265 8.35 -13.73 -19.16
CA GLY A 265 9.11 -12.50 -19.00
C GLY A 265 8.14 -11.32 -18.94
N GLY A 266 8.56 -10.23 -18.35
CA GLY A 266 7.72 -9.05 -18.19
C GLY A 266 7.84 -8.04 -19.33
N CYS A 267 6.73 -7.41 -19.68
CA CYS A 267 6.76 -6.07 -20.26
C CYS A 267 6.72 -5.04 -19.11
N TYR A 268 6.92 -3.77 -19.45
CA TYR A 268 7.10 -2.62 -18.53
C TYR A 268 6.10 -2.47 -17.36
N THR A 269 4.98 -3.19 -17.34
CA THR A 269 3.89 -3.10 -16.35
C THR A 269 3.61 -4.40 -15.57
N LEU A 270 4.14 -5.55 -16.00
CA LEU A 270 3.88 -6.85 -15.36
C LEU A 270 5.20 -7.59 -15.22
N GLY A 271 5.77 -7.66 -14.02
CA GLY A 271 6.96 -8.47 -13.79
C GLY A 271 6.66 -9.94 -14.09
N GLY A 272 7.51 -10.58 -14.89
CA GLY A 272 7.41 -12.01 -15.21
C GLY A 272 8.36 -12.88 -14.38
N TYR A 273 8.34 -14.19 -14.63
CA TYR A 273 9.17 -15.16 -13.92
C TYR A 273 10.67 -14.84 -13.98
N SER A 274 11.21 -14.51 -15.16
CA SER A 274 12.63 -14.14 -15.28
C SER A 274 12.98 -12.85 -14.53
N ASN A 275 12.08 -11.86 -14.49
CA ASN A 275 12.27 -10.63 -13.71
C ASN A 275 12.23 -10.91 -12.20
N LEU A 276 11.34 -11.79 -11.75
CA LEU A 276 11.27 -12.24 -10.37
C LEU A 276 12.58 -12.92 -9.95
N VAL A 277 13.12 -13.81 -10.79
CA VAL A 277 14.41 -14.48 -10.55
C VAL A 277 15.58 -13.48 -10.54
N ALA A 278 15.62 -12.53 -11.48
CA ALA A 278 16.64 -11.47 -11.48
C ALA A 278 16.57 -10.60 -10.21
N THR A 279 15.36 -10.29 -9.74
CA THR A 279 15.11 -9.53 -8.50
C THR A 279 15.60 -10.31 -7.28
N ALA A 280 15.27 -11.61 -7.21
CA ALA A 280 15.73 -12.52 -6.17
C ALA A 280 17.26 -12.59 -6.08
N GLU A 281 17.93 -12.74 -7.22
CA GLU A 281 19.39 -12.75 -7.29
C GLU A 281 19.99 -11.37 -6.96
N ALA A 282 19.36 -10.27 -7.38
CA ALA A 282 19.82 -8.93 -7.04
C ALA A 282 19.78 -8.66 -5.53
N ILE A 283 18.75 -9.12 -4.82
CA ILE A 283 18.66 -9.02 -3.35
C ILE A 283 19.82 -9.78 -2.70
N LYS A 284 20.06 -11.03 -3.14
CA LYS A 284 21.14 -11.88 -2.63
C LYS A 284 22.52 -11.24 -2.80
N GLN A 285 22.76 -10.61 -3.96
CA GLN A 285 24.04 -9.95 -4.28
C GLN A 285 24.13 -8.51 -3.77
N LYS A 286 23.11 -8.00 -3.04
CA LYS A 286 23.01 -6.60 -2.61
C LYS A 286 23.13 -5.61 -3.79
N ALA A 287 22.68 -6.03 -4.97
CA ALA A 287 22.75 -5.27 -6.22
C ALA A 287 21.52 -4.36 -6.39
N TRP A 288 21.33 -3.44 -5.44
CA TRP A 288 20.12 -2.61 -5.28
C TRP A 288 19.72 -1.78 -6.50
N LYS A 289 20.65 -1.52 -7.43
CA LYS A 289 20.37 -0.80 -8.68
C LYS A 289 19.37 -1.54 -9.57
N ILE A 290 19.30 -2.87 -9.49
CA ILE A 290 18.29 -3.63 -10.25
C ILE A 290 16.88 -3.38 -9.71
N LEU A 291 16.77 -3.00 -8.44
CA LEU A 291 15.48 -2.73 -7.78
C LEU A 291 14.99 -1.29 -7.98
N SER A 292 15.79 -0.43 -8.61
CA SER A 292 15.44 0.98 -8.83
C SER A 292 14.40 1.19 -9.92
N TYR A 293 13.88 2.41 -10.02
CA TYR A 293 13.14 2.87 -11.20
C TYR A 293 13.97 2.66 -12.48
N LYS A 294 13.39 2.02 -13.51
CA LYS A 294 14.10 1.55 -14.71
C LYS A 294 15.26 0.58 -14.45
N GLY A 295 15.17 -0.24 -13.39
CA GLY A 295 16.21 -1.21 -13.03
C GLY A 295 16.50 -2.25 -14.11
N ASP A 296 15.58 -2.49 -15.04
CA ASP A 296 15.71 -3.41 -16.18
C ASP A 296 16.91 -3.07 -17.08
N ILE A 297 17.23 -1.79 -17.26
CA ILE A 297 18.40 -1.35 -18.04
C ILE A 297 19.72 -1.80 -17.43
N HIS A 298 19.73 -2.14 -16.14
CA HIS A 298 20.92 -2.58 -15.41
C HIS A 298 21.09 -4.10 -15.44
N ILE A 299 20.11 -4.87 -15.90
CA ILE A 299 20.19 -6.34 -15.96
C ILE A 299 21.42 -6.80 -16.75
N PRO A 300 21.72 -6.31 -17.97
CA PRO A 300 22.89 -6.78 -18.72
C PRO A 300 24.21 -6.61 -17.96
N GLN A 301 24.40 -5.47 -17.29
CA GLN A 301 25.58 -5.21 -16.46
C GLN A 301 25.60 -6.09 -15.22
N PHE A 302 24.47 -6.24 -14.53
CA PHE A 302 24.37 -7.15 -13.38
C PHE A 302 24.73 -8.59 -13.75
N LEU A 303 24.20 -9.11 -14.87
CA LEU A 303 24.53 -10.46 -15.34
C LEU A 303 25.97 -10.56 -15.86
N HIS A 304 26.62 -9.45 -16.23
CA HIS A 304 28.06 -9.43 -16.54
C HIS A 304 28.89 -9.53 -15.25
N ASP A 305 28.53 -8.76 -14.22
CA ASP A 305 29.29 -8.65 -12.98
C ASP A 305 29.08 -9.87 -12.05
N PHE A 306 27.94 -10.55 -12.17
CA PHE A 306 27.57 -11.72 -11.37
C PHE A 306 27.29 -12.95 -12.27
N PRO A 307 28.33 -13.65 -12.75
CA PRO A 307 28.18 -14.75 -13.72
C PRO A 307 27.37 -15.95 -13.18
N ASP A 308 27.41 -16.20 -11.87
CA ASP A 308 26.57 -17.24 -11.25
C ASP A 308 25.07 -16.87 -11.34
N SER A 309 24.74 -15.60 -11.06
CA SER A 309 23.39 -15.09 -11.21
C SER A 309 22.96 -15.05 -12.69
N ARG A 310 23.89 -14.84 -13.64
CA ARG A 310 23.62 -15.01 -15.08
C ARG A 310 23.15 -16.42 -15.40
N LYS A 311 23.85 -17.44 -14.93
CA LYS A 311 23.46 -18.84 -15.19
C LYS A 311 22.06 -19.15 -14.64
N ILE A 312 21.74 -18.67 -13.44
CA ILE A 312 20.41 -18.83 -12.83
C ILE A 312 19.33 -18.11 -13.68
N TYR A 313 19.59 -16.87 -14.07
CA TYR A 313 18.68 -16.09 -14.92
C TYR A 313 18.46 -16.73 -16.30
N GLU A 314 19.52 -17.17 -16.99
CA GLU A 314 19.42 -17.83 -18.28
C GLU A 314 18.63 -19.14 -18.21
N ASN A 315 18.79 -19.91 -17.12
CA ASN A 315 17.96 -21.09 -16.87
C ASN A 315 16.49 -20.70 -16.68
N ALA A 316 16.21 -19.63 -15.92
CA ALA A 316 14.83 -19.14 -15.76
C ALA A 316 14.21 -18.70 -17.09
N VAL A 317 14.98 -18.03 -17.97
CA VAL A 317 14.54 -17.66 -19.33
C VAL A 317 14.23 -18.90 -20.16
N LYS A 318 15.14 -19.88 -20.18
CA LYS A 318 14.94 -21.16 -20.88
C LYS A 318 13.69 -21.87 -20.38
N ASP A 319 13.55 -22.03 -19.07
CA ASP A 319 12.41 -22.69 -18.43
C ASP A 319 11.09 -22.03 -18.82
N ALA A 320 11.07 -20.69 -18.86
CA ALA A 320 9.90 -19.93 -19.23
C ALA A 320 9.55 -20.10 -20.73
N GLN A 321 10.55 -20.08 -21.62
CA GLN A 321 10.38 -20.35 -23.05
C GLN A 321 9.90 -21.78 -23.33
N LEU A 322 10.50 -22.77 -22.65
CA LEU A 322 10.08 -24.17 -22.72
C LEU A 322 8.63 -24.34 -22.28
N SER A 323 8.24 -23.69 -21.17
CA SER A 323 6.87 -23.74 -20.66
C SER A 323 5.87 -23.10 -21.62
N ILE A 324 6.22 -21.97 -22.26
CA ILE A 324 5.39 -21.37 -23.31
C ILE A 324 5.26 -22.31 -24.52
N SER A 325 6.38 -22.84 -25.01
CA SER A 325 6.39 -23.74 -26.17
C SER A 325 5.54 -24.98 -25.93
N ALA A 326 5.68 -25.60 -24.76
CA ALA A 326 4.90 -26.76 -24.36
C ALA A 326 3.40 -26.45 -24.30
N LYS A 327 3.03 -25.30 -23.74
CA LYS A 327 1.63 -24.85 -23.72
C LYS A 327 1.06 -24.63 -25.12
N LEU A 328 1.83 -24.01 -26.03
CA LEU A 328 1.43 -23.79 -27.42
C LEU A 328 1.27 -25.10 -28.19
N GLN A 329 2.04 -26.12 -27.84
CA GLN A 329 1.97 -27.46 -28.43
C GLN A 329 0.93 -28.38 -27.75
N GLY A 330 0.21 -27.89 -26.74
CA GLY A 330 -0.78 -28.68 -26.00
C GLY A 330 -0.16 -29.81 -25.17
N MET A 331 1.13 -29.73 -24.84
CA MET A 331 1.81 -30.74 -24.03
C MET A 331 1.23 -30.79 -22.62
N THR A 332 1.09 -32.01 -22.12
CA THR A 332 0.86 -32.31 -20.71
C THR A 332 2.10 -32.03 -19.87
N ASN A 333 1.94 -31.88 -18.55
CA ASN A 333 3.07 -31.72 -17.63
C ASN A 333 4.08 -32.88 -17.72
N THR A 334 3.59 -34.11 -17.93
CA THR A 334 4.44 -35.30 -18.08
C THR A 334 5.27 -35.25 -19.36
N GLU A 335 4.68 -34.80 -20.47
CA GLU A 335 5.41 -34.64 -21.75
C GLU A 335 6.48 -33.55 -21.64
N LEU A 336 6.16 -32.41 -21.02
CA LEU A 336 7.14 -31.36 -20.75
C LEU A 336 8.29 -31.87 -19.87
N LEU A 337 8.00 -32.60 -18.80
CA LEU A 337 9.04 -33.16 -17.92
C LEU A 337 9.94 -34.15 -18.68
N ARG A 338 9.36 -35.03 -19.51
CA ARG A 338 10.14 -35.93 -20.37
C ARG A 338 11.00 -35.15 -21.35
N TYR A 339 10.44 -34.14 -22.00
CA TYR A 339 11.17 -33.28 -22.93
C TYR A 339 12.35 -32.56 -22.25
N ARG A 340 12.20 -32.10 -21.00
CA ARG A 340 13.29 -31.48 -20.21
C ARG A 340 14.39 -32.46 -19.80
N MET A 341 14.10 -33.76 -19.76
CA MET A 341 15.09 -34.79 -19.46
C MET A 341 15.86 -35.26 -20.69
N LEU A 342 15.41 -34.90 -21.90
CA LEU A 342 16.12 -35.24 -23.12
C LEU A 342 17.42 -34.42 -23.24
N PRO A 343 18.53 -35.03 -23.67
CA PRO A 343 19.77 -34.28 -23.89
C PRO A 343 19.56 -33.24 -25.00
N PRO A 344 20.33 -32.13 -25.01
CA PRO A 344 20.17 -31.02 -25.96
C PRO A 344 20.18 -31.41 -27.45
N ASN A 345 20.68 -32.60 -27.76
CA ASN A 345 20.87 -33.13 -29.12
C ASN A 345 19.80 -34.16 -29.53
N ALA A 346 18.75 -34.34 -28.74
CA ALA A 346 17.69 -35.33 -29.00
C ALA A 346 16.47 -34.74 -29.74
N ILE A 347 16.59 -33.52 -30.28
CA ILE A 347 15.52 -32.80 -31.01
C ILE A 347 15.95 -32.61 -32.46
#